data_AF-A0A2A9FJT0-F1
#
_entry.id   AF-A0A2A9FJT0-F1
#
_cell.length_a   1.000
_cell.length_b   1.000
_cell.length_c   1.000
_cell.angle_alpha   90.00
_cell.angle_beta   90.00
_cell.angle_gamma   90.00
#
_symmetry.space_group_name_H-M   'P 1'
#
loop_
_entity.id
_entity.type
_entity.pdbx_description
1 polymer ?
#
loop_
_entity_poly.entity_id
_entity_poly.type
_entity_poly.pdbx_seq_one_letter_code
_entity_poly.pdbx_strand_id
1 'polypeptide(L)'
;MRELGAGEVVVQGGEPVAEALRRLVPEGVDGILDAVGDRAANRALAAVVRDGGAFWSTAFGLADEPLADLRIRTDNYRLDRKPERLAEIGALVLSGTVRPVVGATIGLDAGVAALCGRTEVAGLRGKTVVKVR
;
A
#
# COMPACT_ATOMS: atom_id res chain seq x y z
N MET A 1 4.48 10.43 6.87
CA MET A 1 3.44 9.43 7.24
C MET A 1 2.58 9.93 8.40
N ARG A 2 3.15 10.36 9.54
CA ARG A 2 2.35 10.95 10.64
C ARG A 2 1.55 12.19 10.21
N GLU A 3 2.15 13.07 9.41
CA GLU A 3 1.47 14.22 8.78
C GLU A 3 0.32 13.84 7.81
N LEU A 4 0.20 12.56 7.46
CA LEU A 4 -0.88 12.02 6.63
C LEU A 4 -1.90 11.24 7.47
N GLY A 5 -1.84 11.35 8.80
CA GLY A 5 -2.78 10.72 9.74
C GLY A 5 -2.38 9.31 10.22
N ALA A 6 -1.17 8.82 9.92
CA ALA A 6 -0.73 7.53 10.44
C ALA A 6 -0.54 7.58 11.97
N GLY A 7 -1.29 6.75 12.69
CA GLY A 7 -1.16 6.60 14.16
C GLY A 7 0.17 5.97 14.56
N GLU A 8 0.62 4.96 13.83
CA GLU A 8 1.94 4.35 13.99
C GLU A 8 2.70 4.22 12.67
N VAL A 9 4.03 4.19 12.77
CA VAL A 9 4.94 4.05 11.63
C VAL A 9 6.05 3.09 11.99
N VAL A 10 6.10 1.96 11.27
CA VAL A 10 7.19 0.97 11.36
C VAL A 10 8.14 1.19 10.19
N VAL A 11 9.43 1.35 10.48
CA VAL A 11 10.47 1.49 9.45
C VAL A 11 11.01 0.10 9.10
N GLN A 12 10.99 -0.25 7.82
CA GLN A 12 11.51 -1.52 7.33
C GLN A 12 13.03 -1.61 7.54
N GLY A 13 13.54 -2.79 7.90
CA GLY A 13 14.98 -3.05 8.04
C GLY A 13 15.52 -3.08 9.47
N GLY A 14 14.71 -2.70 10.48
CA GLY A 14 15.06 -2.90 11.89
C GLY A 14 14.68 -4.28 12.42
N GLU A 15 13.48 -4.74 12.09
CA GLU A 15 12.94 -6.07 12.41
C GLU A 15 11.88 -6.47 11.35
N PRO A 16 11.46 -7.74 11.28
CA PRO A 16 10.34 -8.16 10.44
C PRO A 16 9.05 -7.42 10.82
N VAL A 17 8.33 -6.87 9.83
CA VAL A 17 7.11 -6.07 10.06
C VAL A 17 6.05 -6.84 10.85
N ALA A 18 5.91 -8.16 10.62
CA ALA A 18 4.99 -9.00 11.37
C ALA A 18 5.30 -9.05 12.88
N GLU A 19 6.58 -9.00 13.27
CA GLU A 19 6.97 -8.96 14.68
C GLU A 19 6.66 -7.60 15.30
N ALA A 20 6.98 -6.52 14.59
CA ALA A 20 6.62 -5.17 15.01
C ALA A 20 5.10 -5.03 15.24
N LEU A 21 4.27 -5.57 14.33
CA LEU A 21 2.82 -5.52 14.47
C LEU A 21 2.31 -6.35 15.65
N ARG A 22 2.83 -7.56 15.91
CA ARG A 22 2.43 -8.34 17.09
C ARG A 22 2.72 -7.62 18.40
N ARG A 23 3.78 -6.81 18.44
CA ARG A 23 4.10 -6.00 19.62
C ARG A 23 3.19 -4.77 19.74
N LEU A 24 2.92 -4.08 18.64
CA LEU A 24 2.10 -2.87 18.62
C LEU A 24 0.61 -3.16 18.80
N VAL A 25 0.14 -4.28 18.24
CA VAL A 25 -1.27 -4.69 18.25
C VAL A 25 -1.35 -6.19 18.55
N PRO A 26 -1.20 -6.59 19.83
CA PRO A 26 -1.18 -8.01 20.23
C PRO A 26 -2.45 -8.78 19.87
N GLU A 27 -3.59 -8.09 19.83
CA GLU A 27 -4.89 -8.64 19.44
C GLU A 27 -5.04 -8.86 17.92
N GLY A 28 -4.04 -8.46 17.13
CA GLY A 28 -4.06 -8.50 15.68
C GLY A 28 -4.80 -7.32 15.05
N VAL A 29 -4.81 -7.28 13.72
CA VAL A 29 -5.39 -6.18 12.93
C VAL A 29 -6.65 -6.62 12.21
N ASP A 30 -7.56 -5.66 12.00
CA ASP A 30 -8.83 -5.87 11.29
C ASP A 30 -8.61 -6.11 9.80
N GLY A 31 -7.57 -5.50 9.26
CA GLY A 31 -7.14 -5.78 7.92
C GLY A 31 -5.82 -5.15 7.53
N ILE A 32 -5.31 -5.62 6.39
CA ILE A 32 -4.04 -5.19 5.79
C ILE A 32 -4.29 -4.86 4.32
N LEU A 33 -3.68 -3.76 3.87
CA LEU A 33 -3.58 -3.39 2.46
C LEU A 33 -2.10 -3.41 2.05
N ASP A 34 -1.71 -4.40 1.26
CA ASP A 34 -0.35 -4.55 0.72
C ASP A 34 -0.18 -3.79 -0.60
N ALA A 35 0.83 -2.94 -0.64
CA ALA A 35 1.26 -2.18 -1.82
C ALA A 35 2.72 -2.49 -2.22
N VAL A 36 3.34 -3.49 -1.61
CA VAL A 36 4.75 -3.88 -1.82
C VAL A 36 4.84 -5.15 -2.66
N GLY A 37 4.01 -6.15 -2.37
CA GLY A 37 3.95 -7.39 -3.15
C GLY A 37 4.91 -8.50 -2.69
N ASP A 38 5.57 -8.34 -1.54
CA ASP A 38 6.48 -9.37 -1.01
C ASP A 38 5.70 -10.57 -0.45
N ARG A 39 5.70 -11.68 -1.20
CA ARG A 39 4.98 -12.90 -0.85
C ARG A 39 5.44 -13.53 0.47
N ALA A 40 6.74 -13.50 0.75
CA ALA A 40 7.27 -14.11 1.97
C ALA A 40 6.86 -13.29 3.20
N ALA A 41 6.98 -11.96 3.11
CA ALA A 41 6.51 -11.06 4.16
C ALA A 41 4.99 -11.16 4.36
N ASN A 42 4.22 -11.19 3.27
CA ASN A 42 2.76 -11.28 3.32
C ASN A 42 2.28 -12.58 3.98
N ARG A 43 2.96 -13.71 3.77
CA ARG A 43 2.63 -14.96 4.46
C ARG A 43 2.75 -14.82 5.99
N ALA A 44 3.79 -14.14 6.47
CA ALA A 44 3.96 -13.88 7.90
C ALA A 44 2.94 -12.86 8.43
N LEU A 45 2.57 -11.86 7.63
CA LEU A 45 1.59 -10.83 7.97
C LEU A 45 0.15 -11.37 8.03
N ALA A 46 -0.18 -12.38 7.24
CA ALA A 46 -1.52 -12.98 7.25
C ALA A 46 -1.90 -13.53 8.63
N ALA A 47 -0.93 -14.06 9.37
CA ALA A 47 -1.11 -14.56 10.74
C ALA A 47 -1.30 -13.45 11.79
N VAL A 48 -1.17 -12.17 11.42
CA VAL A 48 -1.42 -11.02 12.30
C VAL A 48 -2.84 -10.47 12.11
N VAL A 49 -3.54 -10.87 11.04
CA VAL A 49 -4.92 -10.49 10.80
C VAL A 49 -5.82 -11.32 11.70
N ARG A 50 -6.69 -10.66 12.47
CA ARG A 50 -7.61 -11.35 13.37
C ARG A 50 -8.65 -12.16 12.58
N ASP A 51 -9.25 -13.16 13.23
CA ASP A 51 -10.39 -13.89 12.70
C ASP A 51 -11.50 -12.95 12.20
N GLY A 52 -12.02 -13.23 11.00
CA GLY A 52 -13.01 -12.42 10.30
C GLY A 52 -12.46 -11.17 9.60
N GLY A 53 -11.17 -10.88 9.77
CA GLY A 53 -10.48 -9.75 9.14
C GLY A 53 -10.28 -9.92 7.63
N ALA A 54 -9.56 -8.97 7.02
CA ALA A 54 -9.31 -8.98 5.59
C ALA A 54 -7.89 -8.55 5.19
N PHE A 55 -7.27 -9.26 4.26
CA PHE A 55 -5.97 -8.94 3.71
C PHE A 55 -6.07 -8.78 2.19
N TRP A 56 -5.87 -7.56 1.71
CA TRP A 56 -5.91 -7.23 0.29
C TRP A 56 -4.53 -6.81 -0.20
N SER A 57 -4.16 -7.18 -1.43
CA SER A 57 -2.95 -6.66 -2.08
C SER A 57 -3.29 -5.98 -3.40
N THR A 58 -2.73 -4.79 -3.63
CA THR A 58 -2.75 -4.12 -4.95
C THR A 58 -1.48 -4.41 -5.75
N ALA A 59 -0.50 -5.06 -5.13
CA ALA A 59 0.80 -5.40 -5.71
C ALA A 59 0.93 -6.88 -6.08
N PHE A 60 -0.19 -7.63 -6.04
CA PHE A 60 -0.24 -9.06 -6.37
C PHE A 60 0.70 -9.93 -5.50
N GLY A 61 0.85 -9.53 -4.24
CA GLY A 61 1.73 -10.18 -3.26
C GLY A 61 1.08 -11.31 -2.48
N LEU A 62 -0.23 -11.57 -2.64
CA LEU A 62 -0.88 -12.72 -2.01
C LEU A 62 -0.74 -13.93 -2.94
N ALA A 63 -0.24 -15.03 -2.40
CA ALA A 63 -0.06 -16.29 -3.13
C ALA A 63 -1.41 -16.96 -3.40
N ASP A 64 -1.46 -17.80 -4.44
CA ASP A 64 -2.62 -18.66 -4.74
C ASP A 64 -2.74 -19.85 -3.78
N GLU A 65 -1.70 -20.09 -2.97
CA GLU A 65 -1.70 -21.10 -1.92
C GLU A 65 -2.79 -20.78 -0.89
N PRO A 66 -3.60 -21.77 -0.48
CA PRO A 66 -4.73 -21.52 0.39
C PRO A 66 -4.23 -20.99 1.74
N LEU A 67 -4.45 -19.70 1.96
CA LEU A 67 -4.64 -19.13 3.30
C LEU A 67 -6.01 -19.56 3.87
N ALA A 68 -6.65 -20.59 3.30
CA ALA A 68 -7.99 -21.06 3.65
C ALA A 68 -8.07 -21.58 5.09
N ASP A 69 -6.95 -22.03 5.66
CA ASP A 69 -6.88 -22.40 7.08
C ASP A 69 -6.96 -21.17 8.00
N LEU A 70 -6.68 -19.98 7.47
CA LEU A 70 -6.88 -18.72 8.17
C LEU A 70 -8.33 -18.27 7.96
N ARG A 71 -8.99 -17.92 9.06
CA ARG A 71 -10.39 -17.45 9.06
C ARG A 71 -10.49 -15.99 8.61
N ILE A 72 -9.78 -15.61 7.54
CA ILE A 72 -9.69 -14.25 7.03
C ILE A 72 -10.03 -14.21 5.53
N ARG A 73 -10.46 -13.04 5.05
CA ARG A 73 -10.72 -12.81 3.61
C ARG A 73 -9.46 -12.33 2.94
N THR A 74 -9.02 -12.96 1.85
CA THR A 74 -7.83 -12.56 1.10
C THR A 74 -8.12 -12.37 -0.38
N ASP A 75 -7.62 -11.29 -0.99
CA ASP A 75 -7.73 -11.11 -2.45
C ASP A 75 -6.65 -10.16 -3.02
N ASN A 76 -6.28 -10.37 -4.27
CA ASN A 76 -5.46 -9.45 -5.04
C ASN A 76 -6.38 -8.47 -5.78
N TYR A 77 -6.45 -7.22 -5.32
CA TYR A 77 -7.28 -6.19 -5.95
C TYR A 77 -6.65 -5.67 -7.23
N ARG A 78 -7.36 -5.88 -8.34
CA ARG A 78 -7.13 -5.15 -9.58
C ARG A 78 -8.15 -4.03 -9.70
N LEU A 79 -7.66 -2.81 -9.93
CA LEU A 79 -8.53 -1.67 -10.19
C LEU A 79 -9.45 -1.96 -11.39
N ASP A 80 -10.75 -1.80 -11.16
CA ASP A 80 -11.79 -1.87 -12.17
C ASP A 80 -12.34 -0.46 -12.47
N ARG A 81 -13.02 -0.31 -13.62
CA ARG A 81 -13.58 0.98 -14.04
C ARG A 81 -14.78 1.34 -13.17
N LYS A 82 -14.60 2.21 -12.17
CA LYS A 82 -15.67 2.72 -11.30
C LYS A 82 -15.72 4.26 -11.30
N PRO A 83 -16.45 4.88 -12.24
CA PRO A 83 -16.50 6.34 -12.35
C PRO A 83 -17.05 7.02 -11.09
N GLU A 84 -18.00 6.39 -10.40
CA GLU A 84 -18.57 6.92 -9.15
C GLU A 84 -17.53 7.05 -8.04
N ARG A 85 -16.66 6.05 -7.88
CA ARG A 85 -15.55 6.10 -6.90
C ARG A 85 -14.54 7.18 -7.25
N LEU A 86 -14.31 7.44 -8.54
CA LEU A 86 -13.43 8.54 -8.96
C LEU A 86 -14.04 9.90 -8.61
N ALA A 87 -15.35 10.07 -8.79
CA ALA A 87 -16.05 11.29 -8.40
C ALA A 87 -16.00 11.51 -6.88
N GLU A 88 -16.20 10.45 -6.09
CA GLU A 88 -16.08 10.47 -4.63
C GLU A 88 -14.69 10.89 -4.17
N ILE A 89 -13.63 10.26 -4.70
CA ILE A 89 -12.25 10.65 -4.39
C ILE A 89 -11.99 12.11 -4.80
N GLY A 90 -12.54 12.57 -5.92
CA GLY A 90 -12.47 13.97 -6.33
C GLY A 90 -13.06 14.92 -5.30
N ALA A 91 -14.24 14.61 -4.77
CA ALA A 91 -14.88 15.40 -3.72
C ALA A 91 -14.07 15.40 -2.41
N LEU A 92 -13.47 14.27 -2.04
CA LEU A 92 -12.58 14.18 -0.87
C LEU A 92 -11.30 15.00 -1.02
N VAL A 93 -10.77 15.11 -2.24
CA VAL A 93 -9.63 15.99 -2.54
C VAL A 93 -10.02 17.45 -2.47
N LEU A 94 -11.16 17.83 -3.07
CA LEU A 94 -11.65 19.22 -3.08
C LEU A 94 -12.01 19.72 -1.68
N SER A 95 -12.49 18.85 -0.80
CA SER A 95 -12.78 19.18 0.61
C SER A 95 -11.53 19.18 1.51
N GLY A 96 -10.38 18.72 1.00
CA GLY A 96 -9.14 18.62 1.77
C GLY A 96 -9.04 17.42 2.71
N THR A 97 -10.04 16.53 2.73
CA THR A 97 -9.99 15.27 3.51
C THR A 97 -8.89 14.34 2.97
N VAL A 98 -8.75 14.26 1.65
CA VAL A 98 -7.65 13.52 1.01
C VAL A 98 -6.67 14.51 0.42
N ARG A 99 -5.40 14.42 0.86
CA ARG A 99 -4.32 15.27 0.36
C ARG A 99 -3.40 14.48 -0.57
N PRO A 100 -3.53 14.60 -1.91
CA PRO A 100 -2.59 13.98 -2.83
C PRO A 100 -1.22 14.66 -2.70
N VAL A 101 -0.16 13.86 -2.67
CA VAL A 101 1.23 14.34 -2.60
C VAL A 101 1.92 13.97 -3.90
N VAL A 102 2.37 14.97 -4.66
CA VAL A 102 3.25 14.76 -5.82
C VAL A 102 4.69 14.78 -5.31
N GLY A 103 5.35 13.64 -5.37
CA GLY A 103 6.72 13.47 -4.87
C GLY A 103 7.78 13.96 -5.86
N ALA A 104 7.50 13.81 -7.15
CA ALA A 104 8.36 14.28 -8.23
C ALA A 104 7.53 14.57 -9.49
N THR A 105 7.92 15.60 -10.23
CA THR A 105 7.45 15.83 -11.60
C THR A 105 8.64 15.76 -12.54
N ILE A 106 8.61 14.84 -13.49
CA ILE A 106 9.73 14.56 -14.40
C ILE A 106 9.33 14.78 -15.86
N GLY A 107 10.32 15.03 -16.72
CA GLY A 107 10.12 15.03 -18.16
C GLY A 107 9.94 13.61 -18.70
N LEU A 108 9.43 13.49 -19.92
CA LEU A 108 9.26 12.20 -20.60
C LEU A 108 10.59 11.45 -20.78
N ASP A 109 11.67 12.19 -21.04
CA ASP A 109 13.05 11.73 -21.17
C ASP A 109 13.57 10.99 -19.92
N ALA A 110 13.11 11.41 -18.73
CA ALA A 110 13.46 10.77 -17.47
C ALA A 110 12.54 9.59 -17.08
N GLY A 111 11.49 9.31 -17.86
CA GLY A 111 10.47 8.31 -17.53
C GLY A 111 11.02 6.89 -17.40
N VAL A 112 11.94 6.49 -18.28
CA VAL A 112 12.58 5.16 -18.22
C VAL A 112 13.43 5.01 -16.96
N ALA A 113 14.25 6.01 -16.66
CA ALA A 113 15.08 6.02 -15.46
C ALA A 113 14.23 5.90 -14.18
N ALA A 114 13.12 6.63 -14.12
CA ALA A 114 12.17 6.55 -13.01
C ALA A 114 11.53 5.16 -12.88
N LEU A 115 11.14 4.52 -13.99
CA LEU A 115 10.54 3.18 -13.99
C LEU A 115 11.53 2.11 -13.51
N CYS A 116 12.81 2.23 -13.87
CA CYS A 116 13.86 1.33 -13.41
C CYS A 116 14.23 1.48 -11.92
N GLY A 117 13.46 2.25 -11.15
CA GLY A 117 13.63 2.35 -9.71
C GLY A 117 14.77 3.28 -9.27
N ARG A 118 15.21 4.20 -10.14
CA ARG A 118 16.15 5.26 -9.75
C ARG A 118 15.43 6.26 -8.85
N THR A 119 15.45 6.00 -7.54
CA THR A 119 14.73 6.76 -6.51
C THR A 119 15.17 8.23 -6.38
N GLU A 120 16.34 8.58 -6.91
CA GLU A 120 16.79 9.95 -7.06
C GLU A 120 16.05 10.71 -8.17
N VAL A 121 15.48 9.99 -9.14
CA VAL A 121 14.67 10.51 -10.25
C VAL A 121 13.17 10.35 -9.93
N ALA A 122 12.78 9.16 -9.48
CA ALA A 122 11.43 8.84 -9.01
C ALA A 122 11.31 9.19 -7.53
N GLY A 123 10.62 10.28 -7.19
CA GLY A 123 10.46 10.73 -5.81
C GLY A 123 10.00 9.61 -4.86
N LEU A 124 10.67 9.48 -3.72
CA LEU A 124 10.42 8.43 -2.71
C LEU A 124 9.14 8.62 -1.88
N ARG A 125 8.54 9.81 -1.92
CA ARG A 125 7.40 10.18 -1.07
C ARG A 125 6.32 10.85 -1.90
N GLY A 126 5.26 10.09 -2.18
CA GLY A 126 4.13 10.53 -3.00
C GLY A 126 4.20 10.01 -4.43
N LYS A 127 3.34 10.53 -5.29
CA LYS A 127 3.23 10.10 -6.69
C LYS A 127 4.29 10.79 -7.56
N THR A 128 5.03 10.00 -8.34
CA THR A 128 5.82 10.51 -9.47
C THR A 128 4.92 10.74 -10.67
N VAL A 129 5.00 11.93 -11.26
CA VAL A 129 4.21 12.37 -12.42
C VAL A 129 5.14 12.66 -13.60
N VAL A 130 4.80 12.12 -14.77
CA VAL A 130 5.49 12.45 -16.02
C VAL A 130 4.74 13.58 -16.71
N LYS A 131 5.45 14.67 -17.00
CA LYS A 131 4.91 15.80 -17.75
C LYS A 131 5.25 15.64 -19.22
N VAL A 132 4.21 15.44 -20.03
CA VAL A 132 4.31 15.43 -21.50
C VAL A 132 3.96 16.83 -21.97
N ARG A 133 4.86 17.48 -22.70
CA ARG A 133 4.63 18.72 -23.46
C ARG A 133 4.62 18.38 -24.93
#